data_AF-A0A7S3INC2-F1
#
_entry.id   AF-A0A7S3INC2-F1
#
_cell.length_a   1.000
_cell.length_b   1.000
_cell.length_c   1.000
_cell.angle_alpha   90.00
_cell.angle_beta   90.00
_cell.angle_gamma   90.00
#
_symmetry.space_group_name_H-M   'P 1'
#
loop_
_entity.id
_entity.type
_entity.pdbx_description
1 polymer ?
#
loop_
_entity_poly.entity_id
_entity_poly.type
_entity_poly.pdbx_seq_one_letter_code
_entity_poly.pdbx_strand_id
1 'polypeptide(L)'
;MTEAVQARMDKGEEIHIIDQYWPMVLGMTNTTVYSIVVIIFGFLYKILAVKAAELKNFQFQSDYDNFLITRLFMFNFLNFYFPSYLMAFMEQRFDEVFLLMLFQMVFKQIGINLLEYFLPGFMTNDKISALNK
;
A
#
# COMPACT_ATOMS: atom_id res chain seq x y z
N MET A 1 -11.07 -38.67 36.96
CA MET A 1 -10.54 -37.34 37.36
C MET A 1 -9.33 -36.93 36.53
N THR A 2 -8.43 -37.86 36.17
CA THR A 2 -7.21 -37.60 35.39
C THR A 2 -7.46 -37.08 33.97
N GLU A 3 -8.45 -37.62 33.26
CA GLU A 3 -8.78 -37.20 31.88
C GLU A 3 -9.34 -35.77 31.79
N ALA A 4 -10.18 -35.38 32.75
CA ALA A 4 -10.76 -34.04 32.81
C ALA A 4 -9.73 -32.96 33.17
N VAL A 5 -8.65 -33.32 33.86
CA VAL A 5 -7.52 -32.44 34.16
C VAL A 5 -6.62 -32.31 32.93
N GLN A 6 -6.33 -33.42 32.23
CA GLN A 6 -5.53 -33.40 31.01
C GLN A 6 -6.19 -32.57 29.90
N ALA A 7 -7.51 -32.71 29.70
CA ALA A 7 -8.26 -31.93 28.71
C ALA A 7 -8.35 -30.42 29.04
N ARG A 8 -8.20 -30.05 30.32
CA ARG A 8 -8.12 -28.63 30.74
C ARG A 8 -6.71 -28.07 30.57
N MET A 9 -5.68 -28.89 30.74
CA MET A 9 -4.30 -28.50 30.49
C MET A 9 -4.03 -28.30 29.00
N ASP A 10 -4.55 -29.20 28.15
CA ASP A 10 -4.47 -29.12 26.68
C ASP A 10 -5.19 -27.86 26.15
N LYS A 11 -6.41 -27.60 26.63
CA LYS A 11 -7.11 -26.33 26.34
C LYS A 11 -6.39 -25.10 26.86
N GLY A 12 -5.72 -25.20 28.00
CA GLY A 12 -4.93 -24.11 28.58
C GLY A 12 -3.71 -23.78 27.75
N GLU A 13 -3.02 -24.80 27.23
CA GLU A 13 -1.94 -24.65 26.26
C GLU A 13 -2.48 -24.05 24.96
N GLU A 14 -3.56 -24.58 24.37
CA GLU A 14 -4.19 -24.04 23.16
C GLU A 14 -4.56 -22.55 23.28
N ILE A 15 -5.14 -22.14 24.41
CA ILE A 15 -5.48 -20.73 24.65
C ILE A 15 -4.20 -19.87 24.74
N HIS A 16 -3.15 -20.37 25.38
CA HIS A 16 -1.88 -19.66 25.50
C HIS A 16 -1.19 -19.46 24.14
N ILE A 17 -1.22 -20.47 23.25
CA ILE A 17 -0.69 -20.32 21.89
C ILE A 17 -1.53 -19.36 21.06
N ILE A 18 -2.87 -19.41 21.17
CA ILE A 18 -3.75 -18.49 20.43
C ILE A 18 -3.50 -17.03 20.86
N ASP A 19 -3.47 -16.73 22.15
CA ASP A 19 -3.24 -15.37 22.67
C ASP A 19 -1.83 -14.83 22.31
N GLN A 20 -0.84 -15.72 22.18
CA GLN A 20 0.51 -15.36 21.78
C GLN A 20 0.62 -14.97 20.29
N TYR A 21 -0.15 -15.61 19.40
CA TYR A 21 -0.09 -15.34 17.95
C TYR A 21 -1.14 -14.34 17.44
N TRP A 22 -2.27 -14.20 18.15
CA TRP A 22 -3.39 -13.33 17.77
C TRP A 22 -2.99 -11.87 17.46
N PRO A 23 -2.21 -11.16 18.30
CA PRO A 23 -1.85 -9.77 18.03
C PRO A 23 -0.97 -9.61 16.78
N MET A 24 -0.10 -10.58 16.48
CA MET A 24 0.74 -10.55 15.28
C MET A 24 -0.09 -10.69 14.00
N VAL A 25 -1.02 -11.64 13.96
CA VAL A 25 -1.89 -11.88 12.79
C VAL A 25 -2.77 -10.66 12.51
N LEU A 26 -3.30 -10.02 13.56
CA LEU A 26 -4.07 -8.79 13.43
C LEU A 26 -3.23 -7.62 12.88
N GLY A 27 -2.00 -7.44 13.37
CA GLY A 27 -1.08 -6.41 12.86
C GLY A 27 -0.75 -6.59 11.37
N MET A 28 -0.50 -7.82 10.93
CA MET A 28 -0.24 -8.15 9.52
C MET A 28 -1.45 -7.89 8.63
N THR A 29 -2.65 -8.25 9.11
CA THR A 29 -3.90 -8.04 8.38
C THR A 29 -4.20 -6.56 8.21
N ASN A 30 -4.06 -5.77 9.28
CA ASN A 30 -4.25 -4.32 9.25
C ASN A 30 -3.29 -3.64 8.26
N THR A 31 -2.02 -4.04 8.28
CA THR A 31 -0.98 -3.53 7.37
C THR A 31 -1.31 -3.85 5.90
N THR A 32 -1.82 -5.06 5.64
CA THR A 32 -2.20 -5.50 4.30
C THR A 32 -3.40 -4.73 3.76
N VAL A 33 -4.47 -4.62 4.55
CA VAL A 33 -5.66 -3.84 4.19
C VAL A 33 -5.28 -2.39 3.94
N TYR A 34 -4.46 -1.82 4.82
CA TYR A 34 -4.00 -0.44 4.68
C TYR A 34 -3.20 -0.23 3.38
N SER A 35 -2.32 -1.17 3.03
CA SER A 35 -1.55 -1.11 1.78
C SER A 35 -2.44 -1.12 0.53
N ILE A 36 -3.52 -1.91 0.52
CA ILE A 36 -4.50 -1.94 -0.58
C ILE A 36 -5.20 -0.58 -0.69
N VAL A 37 -5.63 -0.01 0.45
CA VAL A 37 -6.29 1.30 0.49
C VAL A 37 -5.38 2.39 -0.08
N VAL A 38 -4.09 2.39 0.27
CA VAL A 38 -3.11 3.36 -0.26
C VAL A 38 -3.04 3.33 -1.78
N ILE A 39 -3.05 2.13 -2.38
CA ILE A 39 -3.02 1.96 -3.84
C ILE A 39 -4.29 2.53 -4.48
N ILE A 40 -5.46 2.18 -3.94
CA ILE A 40 -6.77 2.65 -4.46
C ILE A 40 -6.85 4.17 -4.39
N PHE A 41 -6.49 4.78 -3.25
CA PHE A 41 -6.47 6.23 -3.09
C PHE A 41 -5.48 6.92 -4.02
N GLY A 42 -4.30 6.33 -4.24
CA GLY A 42 -3.33 6.85 -5.20
C GLY A 42 -3.89 6.89 -6.63
N PHE A 43 -4.61 5.84 -7.05
CA PHE A 43 -5.23 5.79 -8.37
C PHE A 43 -6.37 6.80 -8.52
N LEU A 44 -7.28 6.84 -7.54
CA LEU A 44 -8.40 7.80 -7.52
C LEU A 44 -7.90 9.24 -7.55
N TYR A 45 -6.91 9.56 -6.74
CA TYR A 45 -6.37 10.91 -6.69
C TYR A 45 -5.66 11.31 -7.98
N LYS A 46 -5.01 10.36 -8.69
CA LYS A 46 -4.43 10.63 -10.00
C LYS A 46 -5.50 11.08 -11.00
N ILE A 47 -6.66 10.42 -11.04
CA ILE A 47 -7.77 10.81 -11.91
C ILE A 47 -8.26 12.21 -11.55
N LEU A 48 -8.43 12.49 -10.26
CA LEU A 48 -8.87 13.80 -9.78
C LEU A 48 -7.87 14.91 -10.12
N ALA A 49 -6.57 14.64 -9.97
CA ALA A 49 -5.51 15.59 -10.26
C ALA A 49 -5.45 15.94 -11.76
N VAL A 50 -5.62 14.95 -12.64
CA VAL A 50 -5.70 15.17 -14.09
C VAL A 50 -6.91 16.02 -14.44
N LYS A 51 -8.11 15.66 -13.95
CA LYS A 51 -9.31 16.47 -14.17
C LYS A 51 -9.16 17.91 -13.66
N ALA A 52 -8.53 18.08 -12.51
CA ALA A 52 -8.26 19.41 -11.95
C ALA A 52 -7.26 20.21 -12.79
N ALA A 53 -6.30 19.54 -13.43
CA ALA A 53 -5.33 20.18 -14.32
C ALA A 53 -5.97 20.57 -15.66
N GLU A 54 -6.82 19.70 -16.22
CA GLU A 54 -7.61 19.99 -17.43
C GLU A 54 -8.55 21.18 -17.24
N LEU A 55 -9.21 21.27 -16.08
CA LEU A 55 -10.08 22.41 -15.72
C LEU A 55 -9.34 23.75 -15.64
N LYS A 56 -8.04 23.72 -15.30
CA LYS A 56 -7.21 24.94 -15.22
C LYS A 56 -6.69 25.43 -16.56
N ASN A 57 -6.78 24.62 -17.62
CA ASN A 57 -6.35 24.93 -18.97
C ASN A 57 -5.00 25.68 -19.06
N PHE A 58 -3.93 25.02 -18.62
CA PHE A 58 -2.59 25.60 -18.63
C PHE A 58 -2.12 25.90 -20.06
N GLN A 59 -1.51 27.07 -20.26
CA GLN A 59 -0.97 27.47 -21.56
C GLN A 59 0.32 26.73 -21.92
N PHE A 60 1.14 26.41 -20.91
CA PHE A 60 2.42 25.72 -21.09
C PHE A 60 2.38 24.34 -20.46
N GLN A 61 2.96 23.36 -21.15
CA GLN A 61 3.08 21.98 -20.66
C GLN A 61 3.91 21.92 -19.37
N SER A 62 4.93 22.77 -19.23
CA SER A 62 5.74 22.85 -18.01
C SER A 62 4.91 23.20 -16.78
N ASP A 63 3.94 24.09 -16.93
CA ASP A 63 3.09 24.53 -15.82
C ASP A 63 2.06 23.48 -15.45
N TYR A 64 1.53 22.78 -16.46
CA TYR A 64 0.68 21.60 -16.29
C TYR A 64 1.43 20.51 -15.52
N ASP A 65 2.64 20.16 -15.96
CA ASP A 65 3.44 19.09 -15.37
C ASP A 65 3.85 19.45 -13.93
N ASN A 66 4.32 20.68 -13.70
CA ASN A 66 4.66 21.14 -12.35
C ASN A 66 3.47 21.11 -11.40
N PHE A 67 2.29 21.52 -11.86
CA PHE A 67 1.06 21.47 -11.06
C PHE A 67 0.67 20.03 -10.72
N LEU A 68 0.71 19.14 -11.71
CA LEU A 68 0.35 17.74 -11.54
C LEU A 68 1.35 17.02 -10.63
N ILE A 69 2.66 17.17 -10.89
CA ILE A 69 3.75 16.60 -10.08
C ILE A 69 3.61 17.03 -8.63
N THR A 70 3.47 18.32 -8.36
CA THR A 70 3.38 18.84 -6.99
C THR A 70 2.18 18.24 -6.25
N ARG A 71 1.01 18.18 -6.89
CA ARG A 71 -0.20 17.63 -6.26
C ARG A 71 -0.12 16.14 -6.02
N LEU A 72 0.35 15.38 -7.01
CA LEU A 72 0.52 13.94 -6.90
C LEU A 72 1.58 13.60 -5.84
N PHE A 73 2.68 14.35 -5.81
CA PHE A 73 3.73 14.18 -4.81
C PHE A 73 3.20 14.44 -3.40
N MET A 74 2.55 15.58 -3.15
CA MET A 74 2.01 15.91 -1.82
C MET A 74 1.01 14.85 -1.34
N PHE A 75 0.11 14.40 -2.22
CA PHE A 75 -0.86 13.37 -1.86
C PHE A 75 -0.19 12.03 -1.57
N ASN A 76 0.71 11.57 -2.44
CA ASN A 76 1.43 10.32 -2.25
C ASN A 76 2.31 10.36 -0.99
N PHE A 77 2.90 11.51 -0.68
CA PHE A 77 3.67 11.73 0.54
C PHE A 77 2.78 11.59 1.77
N LEU A 78 1.68 12.34 1.84
CA LEU A 78 0.76 12.25 2.97
C LEU A 78 0.17 10.84 3.12
N ASN A 79 -0.30 10.24 2.03
CA ASN A 79 -0.91 8.91 2.06
C ASN A 79 0.07 7.82 2.53
N PHE A 80 1.37 7.99 2.30
CA PHE A 80 2.39 7.03 2.73
C PHE A 80 2.91 7.29 4.16
N TYR A 81 3.18 8.54 4.51
CA TYR A 81 3.86 8.87 5.78
C TYR A 81 2.90 9.19 6.92
N PHE A 82 1.69 9.67 6.64
CA PHE A 82 0.73 10.07 7.68
C PHE A 82 0.32 8.94 8.65
N PRO A 83 0.06 7.70 8.18
CA PRO A 83 -0.29 6.58 9.08
C PRO A 83 0.89 6.15 9.94
N SER A 84 2.06 6.05 9.32
CA SER A 84 3.32 5.75 10.02
C SER A 84 3.62 6.81 11.08
N TYR A 85 3.32 8.08 10.78
CA TYR A 85 3.43 9.18 11.74
C TYR A 85 2.44 9.04 12.90
N LEU A 86 1.17 8.75 12.64
CA LEU A 86 0.17 8.54 13.70
C LEU A 86 0.56 7.37 14.61
N MET A 87 0.93 6.23 14.05
CA MET A 87 1.35 5.06 14.83
C MET A 87 2.64 5.31 15.64
N ALA A 88 3.60 6.06 15.08
CA ALA A 88 4.86 6.34 15.77
C ALA A 88 4.69 7.34 16.92
N PHE A 89 3.95 8.43 16.71
CA PHE A 89 3.87 9.52 17.68
C PHE A 89 2.69 9.40 18.65
N MET A 90 1.56 8.83 18.23
CA MET A 90 0.40 8.65 19.12
C MET A 90 0.44 7.32 19.86
N GLU A 91 0.75 6.23 19.17
CA GLU A 91 0.70 4.88 19.77
C GLU A 91 2.08 4.39 20.25
N GLN A 92 3.17 5.04 19.85
CA GLN A 92 4.55 4.66 20.19
C GLN A 92 4.91 3.20 19.81
N ARG A 93 4.23 2.64 18.82
CA ARG A 93 4.41 1.25 18.34
C ARG A 93 5.46 1.20 17.23
N PHE A 94 6.71 1.51 17.58
CA PHE A 94 7.80 1.64 16.60
C PHE A 94 8.08 0.35 15.81
N ASP A 95 7.92 -0.82 16.43
CA ASP A 95 8.13 -2.12 15.77
C ASP A 95 7.13 -2.34 14.62
N GLU A 96 5.88 -1.95 14.83
CA GLU A 96 4.82 -2.08 13.83
C GLU A 96 4.92 -1.02 12.74
N VAL A 97 5.33 0.20 13.10
CA VAL A 97 5.65 1.26 12.14
C VAL A 97 6.76 0.82 11.19
N PHE A 98 7.81 0.20 11.73
CA PHE A 98 8.91 -0.32 10.93
C PHE A 98 8.42 -1.37 9.93
N LEU A 99 7.61 -2.34 10.39
CA LEU A 99 7.02 -3.36 9.52
C LEU A 99 6.08 -2.77 8.47
N LEU A 100 5.26 -1.79 8.83
CA LEU A 100 4.37 -1.07 7.91
C LEU A 100 5.17 -0.39 6.79
N MET A 101 6.22 0.36 7.14
CA MET A 101 7.07 1.03 6.17
C MET A 101 7.79 0.03 5.25
N LEU A 102 8.32 -1.06 5.81
CA LEU A 102 8.94 -2.13 5.04
C LEU A 102 7.96 -2.77 4.06
N PHE A 103 6.80 -3.19 4.54
CA PHE A 103 5.77 -3.81 3.70
C PHE A 103 5.35 -2.88 2.56
N GLN A 104 5.06 -1.62 2.85
CA GLN A 104 4.64 -0.69 1.81
C GLN A 104 5.75 -0.41 0.77
N MET A 105 7.01 -0.35 1.17
CA MET A 105 8.13 -0.23 0.23
C MET A 105 8.27 -1.46 -0.66
N VAL A 106 8.24 -2.65 -0.05
CA VAL A 106 8.31 -3.93 -0.78
C VAL A 106 7.14 -4.06 -1.77
N PHE A 107 5.92 -3.76 -1.33
CA PHE A 107 4.74 -3.78 -2.22
C PHE A 107 4.88 -2.81 -3.40
N LYS A 108 5.35 -1.57 -3.16
CA LYS A 108 5.56 -0.61 -4.24
C LYS A 108 6.63 -1.07 -5.22
N GLN A 109 7.77 -1.56 -4.72
CA GLN A 109 8.89 -2.01 -5.56
C GLN A 109 8.52 -3.26 -6.36
N ILE A 110 7.93 -4.26 -5.73
CA ILE A 110 7.45 -5.47 -6.44
C ILE A 110 6.39 -5.07 -7.47
N GLY A 111 5.44 -4.22 -7.09
CA GLY A 111 4.40 -3.74 -8.01
C GLY A 111 4.96 -3.03 -9.24
N ILE A 112 5.89 -2.08 -9.04
CA ILE A 112 6.52 -1.34 -10.14
C ILE A 112 7.38 -2.27 -11.00
N ASN A 113 8.19 -3.13 -10.40
CA ASN A 113 9.07 -4.05 -11.13
C ASN A 113 8.26 -5.06 -11.97
N LEU A 114 7.17 -5.60 -11.41
CA LEU A 114 6.25 -6.46 -12.18
C LEU A 114 5.60 -5.68 -13.31
N LEU A 115 5.09 -4.47 -13.02
CA LEU A 115 4.46 -3.63 -14.03
C LEU A 115 5.44 -3.31 -15.17
N GLU A 116 6.67 -2.90 -14.87
CA GLU A 116 7.71 -2.63 -15.87
C GLU A 116 8.12 -3.87 -16.66
N TYR A 117 8.09 -5.05 -16.06
CA TYR A 117 8.35 -6.30 -16.78
C TYR A 117 7.22 -6.66 -17.76
N PHE A 118 5.96 -6.51 -17.35
CA PHE A 118 4.81 -6.88 -18.17
C PHE A 118 4.40 -5.81 -19.19
N LEU A 119 4.54 -4.52 -18.87
CA LEU A 119 4.15 -3.39 -19.73
C LEU A 119 4.75 -3.45 -21.16
N PRO A 120 6.06 -3.70 -21.37
CA PRO A 120 6.61 -3.78 -22.72
C PRO A 120 6.06 -4.97 -23.50
N GLY A 121 5.71 -6.09 -22.84
CA GLY A 121 5.11 -7.25 -23.49
C GLY A 121 3.74 -6.95 -24.12
N PHE A 122 2.93 -6.09 -23.48
CA PHE A 122 1.64 -5.68 -24.03
C PHE A 122 1.75 -4.51 -25.01
N MET A 123 2.49 -3.44 -24.66
CA MET A 123 2.55 -2.23 -25.49
C MET A 123 3.38 -2.37 -26.77
N THR A 124 4.34 -3.30 -26.83
CA THR A 124 5.17 -3.49 -28.03
C THR A 124 4.40 -4.18 -29.16
N ASN A 125 3.45 -5.08 -28.82
CA ASN A 125 2.61 -5.75 -29.80
C ASN A 125 1.69 -4.75 -30.53
N ASP A 126 1.17 -3.74 -29.82
CA ASP A 126 0.32 -2.70 -30.42
C ASP A 126 1.12 -1.77 -31.34
N LYS A 127 2.38 -1.43 -30.99
CA LYS A 127 3.24 -0.59 -31.82
C LYS A 127 3.71 -1.29 -33.11
N ILE A 128 3.97 -2.61 -33.05
CA ILE A 128 4.34 -3.39 -34.23
C ILE A 128 3.14 -3.56 -35.17
N SER A 129 1.91 -3.70 -34.64
CA SER A 129 0.70 -3.76 -35.46
C SER A 129 0.36 -2.41 -36.12
N ALA A 130 0.65 -1.29 -35.46
CA ALA A 130 0.46 0.06 -36.01
C ALA A 130 1.50 0.45 -37.09
N LEU A 131 2.69 -0.16 -37.07
CA LEU A 131 3.75 0.07 -38.07
C LEU A 131 3.62 -0.84 -39.32
N ASN A 132 2.76 -1.85 -39.27
CA ASN A 132 2.56 -2.81 -40.37
C ASN A 132 1.23 -2.58 -41.12
N LYS A 133 0.71 -1.35 -41.05
CA LYS A 133 -0.48 -0.83 -41.75
C LYS A 133 -0.10 0.41 -42.52
#